data_AF-A0A251MQE9-F1
#
_entry.id   AF-A0A251MQE9-F1
#
_cell.length_a   1.000
_cell.length_b   1.000
_cell.length_c   1.000
_cell.angle_alpha   90.00
_cell.angle_beta   90.00
_cell.angle_gamma   90.00
#
_symmetry.space_group_name_H-M   'P 1'
#
loop_
_entity.id
_entity.type
_entity.pdbx_description
1 polymer ?
#
loop_
_entity_poly.entity_id
_entity_poly.type
_entity_poly.pdbx_seq_one_letter_code
_entity_poly.pdbx_strand_id
1 'polypeptide(L)'
;MEGSSSSSAIFYDFLDRMRNPASLDLVRSIKSFIVSFSFYAANPENDGKKVQDFYTTMEDAIRDHPLWAGATDQEVDCAMEGLEKYVMTKLFSRTFSSTPEDVKIDLETSQKIHLLQTFLKPEHLDIPAVLRNEASWLLAEKELQKINAFKAPREKLLCVMNCCKVINNLLLNASMSENHVLAGADDFLPVLIYVMIKASSPWPILHSCIPTSNSFSYIEGRQNLCLKQPITSPILSQPKHLFLS
;
A
#
# COMPACT_ATOMS: atom_id res chain seq x y z
N MET A 1 -14.92 1.46 -9.59
CA MET A 1 -14.01 1.01 -10.66
C MET A 1 -12.99 2.08 -11.09
N GLU A 2 -12.95 3.26 -10.47
CA GLU A 2 -12.18 4.41 -11.00
C GLU A 2 -10.68 4.44 -10.62
N GLY A 3 -10.25 3.71 -9.58
CA GLY A 3 -8.86 3.81 -9.08
C GLY A 3 -7.78 3.18 -9.98
N SER A 4 -8.12 2.15 -10.77
CA SER A 4 -7.13 1.47 -11.64
C SER A 4 -6.85 2.26 -12.91
N SER A 5 -7.84 2.95 -13.47
CA SER A 5 -7.70 3.72 -14.71
C SER A 5 -6.84 4.98 -14.52
N SER A 6 -6.99 5.64 -13.37
CA SER A 6 -6.23 6.86 -13.04
C SER A 6 -4.75 6.59 -12.77
N SER A 7 -4.40 5.51 -12.05
CA SER A 7 -3.00 5.13 -11.78
C SER A 7 -2.23 4.78 -13.07
N SER A 8 -2.90 4.12 -14.01
CA SER A 8 -2.31 3.83 -15.32
C SER A 8 -2.06 5.09 -16.13
N ALA A 9 -2.99 6.04 -16.16
CA ALA A 9 -2.82 7.32 -16.86
C ALA A 9 -1.63 8.11 -16.30
N ILE A 10 -1.55 8.28 -14.98
CA ILE A 10 -0.45 8.96 -14.28
C ILE A 10 0.91 8.34 -14.66
N PHE A 11 0.98 7.00 -14.70
CA PHE A 11 2.21 6.31 -15.06
C PHE A 11 2.60 6.53 -16.54
N TYR A 12 1.64 6.54 -17.46
CA TYR A 12 1.93 6.81 -18.87
C TYR A 12 2.39 8.25 -19.11
N ASP A 13 1.78 9.22 -18.41
CA ASP A 13 2.19 10.62 -18.49
C ASP A 13 3.62 10.82 -17.97
N PHE A 14 3.97 10.17 -16.85
CA PHE A 14 5.35 10.12 -16.36
C PHE A 14 6.31 9.54 -17.40
N LEU A 15 5.96 8.39 -18.01
CA LEU A 15 6.80 7.75 -19.01
C LEU A 15 6.97 8.59 -20.27
N ASP A 16 5.93 9.31 -20.70
CA ASP A 16 6.00 10.19 -21.86
C ASP A 16 6.95 11.37 -21.62
N ARG A 17 6.86 12.00 -20.45
CA ARG A 17 7.82 13.05 -20.06
C ARG A 17 9.25 12.51 -19.97
N MET A 18 9.44 11.29 -19.46
CA MET A 18 10.76 10.65 -19.37
C MET A 18 11.31 10.18 -20.73
N ARG A 19 10.49 10.12 -21.79
CA ARG A 19 10.95 9.87 -23.17
C ARG A 19 11.44 11.14 -23.85
N ASN A 20 11.14 12.31 -23.31
CA ASN A 20 11.60 13.57 -23.86
C ASN A 20 13.14 13.65 -23.79
N PRO A 21 13.84 13.98 -24.90
CA PRO A 21 15.30 14.14 -24.87
C PRO A 21 15.80 15.14 -23.82
N ALA A 22 14.98 16.11 -23.42
CA ALA A 22 15.34 17.08 -22.39
C ALA A 22 15.41 16.47 -20.98
N SER A 23 14.81 15.31 -20.69
CA SER A 23 14.86 14.63 -19.38
C SER A 23 15.95 13.56 -19.28
N LEU A 24 16.94 13.54 -20.18
CA LEU A 24 17.93 12.47 -20.28
C LEU A 24 18.81 12.35 -19.03
N ASP A 25 19.10 13.46 -18.37
CA ASP A 25 19.79 13.52 -17.09
C ASP A 25 19.00 12.84 -15.96
N LEU A 26 17.69 13.12 -15.85
CA LEU A 26 16.80 12.45 -14.89
C LEU A 26 16.75 10.93 -15.16
N VAL A 27 16.60 10.52 -16.42
CA VAL A 27 16.59 9.10 -16.81
C VAL A 27 17.92 8.42 -16.47
N ARG A 28 19.06 9.10 -16.68
CA ARG A 28 20.38 8.57 -16.30
C ARG A 28 20.49 8.42 -14.79
N SER A 29 20.03 9.40 -14.01
CA SER A 29 20.01 9.33 -12.54
C SER A 29 19.23 8.11 -12.06
N ILE A 30 18.00 7.91 -12.58
CA ILE A 30 17.14 6.77 -12.24
C ILE A 30 17.82 5.44 -12.58
N LYS A 31 18.35 5.30 -13.80
CA LYS A 31 19.04 4.07 -14.22
C LYS A 31 20.29 3.80 -13.39
N SER A 32 21.08 4.83 -13.11
CA SER A 32 22.29 4.72 -12.28
C SER A 32 21.94 4.25 -10.87
N PHE A 33 20.89 4.82 -10.27
CA PHE A 33 20.39 4.39 -8.98
C PHE A 33 20.00 2.92 -8.99
N ILE A 34 19.14 2.49 -9.92
CA ILE A 34 18.69 1.08 -10.01
C ILE A 34 19.87 0.12 -10.13
N VAL A 35 20.84 0.46 -11.00
CA VAL A 35 22.03 -0.37 -11.21
C VAL A 35 22.87 -0.42 -9.92
N SER A 36 23.23 0.73 -9.35
CA SER A 36 24.01 0.78 -8.11
C SER A 36 23.33 0.03 -6.96
N PHE A 37 22.02 0.22 -6.79
CA PHE A 37 21.23 -0.43 -5.76
C PHE A 37 21.27 -1.95 -5.94
N SER A 38 21.21 -2.45 -7.18
CA SER A 38 21.30 -3.89 -7.47
C SER A 38 22.66 -4.53 -7.16
N PHE A 39 23.74 -3.75 -7.05
CA PHE A 39 25.10 -4.27 -6.79
C PHE A 39 25.50 -4.31 -5.31
N TYR A 40 24.88 -3.51 -4.43
CA TYR A 40 25.22 -3.52 -3.01
C TYR A 40 24.76 -4.81 -2.31
N ALA A 41 25.34 -5.16 -1.16
CA ALA A 41 24.76 -6.21 -0.31
C ALA A 41 23.42 -5.74 0.26
N ALA A 42 22.42 -6.63 0.34
CA ALA A 42 21.11 -6.27 0.88
C ALA A 42 21.23 -5.93 2.38
N ASN A 43 20.68 -4.78 2.76
CA ASN A 43 20.56 -4.37 4.17
C ASN A 43 19.22 -3.65 4.33
N PRO A 44 18.17 -4.32 4.82
CA PRO A 44 16.81 -3.79 4.87
C PRO A 44 16.67 -2.41 5.53
N GLU A 45 17.43 -2.13 6.58
CA GLU A 45 17.39 -0.84 7.29
C GLU A 45 18.02 0.29 6.47
N ASN A 46 19.15 0.02 5.81
CA ASN A 46 19.86 1.02 5.02
C ASN A 46 19.25 1.18 3.62
N ASP A 47 18.69 0.12 3.07
CA ASP A 47 18.12 0.09 1.73
C ASP A 47 16.86 0.97 1.65
N GLY A 48 16.01 0.94 2.69
CA GLY A 48 14.87 1.87 2.81
C GLY A 48 15.32 3.33 2.78
N LYS A 49 16.27 3.69 3.66
CA LYS A 49 16.81 5.06 3.72
C LYS A 49 17.40 5.52 2.39
N LYS A 50 18.18 4.68 1.71
CA LYS A 50 18.76 5.02 0.39
C LYS A 50 17.70 5.32 -0.66
N VAL A 51 16.59 4.57 -0.66
CA VAL A 51 15.48 4.81 -1.59
C VAL A 51 14.76 6.11 -1.24
N GLN A 52 14.54 6.41 0.04
CA GLN A 52 13.94 7.68 0.48
C GLN A 52 14.82 8.90 0.13
N ASP A 53 16.13 8.81 0.38
CA ASP A 53 17.10 9.85 0.04
C ASP A 53 17.13 10.07 -1.49
N PHE A 54 17.04 8.99 -2.26
CA PHE A 54 16.94 9.05 -3.73
C PHE A 54 15.65 9.73 -4.19
N TYR A 55 14.49 9.39 -3.63
CA TYR A 55 13.24 10.05 -4.01
C TYR A 55 13.23 11.54 -3.64
N THR A 56 13.76 11.91 -2.47
CA THR A 56 13.88 13.32 -2.08
C THR A 56 14.74 14.08 -3.08
N THR A 57 15.90 13.52 -3.45
CA THR A 57 16.80 14.12 -4.45
C THR A 57 16.13 14.24 -5.82
N MET A 58 15.35 13.24 -6.23
CA MET A 58 14.63 13.25 -7.50
C MET A 58 13.45 14.23 -7.51
N GLU A 59 12.76 14.42 -6.39
CA GLU A 59 11.71 15.43 -6.28
C GLU A 59 12.29 16.82 -6.52
N ASP A 60 13.38 17.17 -5.83
CA ASP A 60 14.06 18.45 -6.00
C ASP A 60 14.51 18.62 -7.46
N ALA A 61 15.12 17.60 -8.04
CA ALA A 61 15.56 17.61 -9.44
C ALA A 61 14.38 17.78 -10.43
N ILE A 62 13.22 17.16 -10.15
CA ILE A 62 12.02 17.30 -10.99
C ILE A 62 11.43 18.71 -10.85
N ARG A 63 11.35 19.26 -9.64
CA ARG A 63 10.82 20.60 -9.38
C ARG A 63 11.64 21.70 -10.06
N ASP A 64 12.96 21.54 -10.09
CA ASP A 64 13.88 22.49 -10.73
C ASP A 64 14.01 22.25 -12.25
N HIS A 65 13.45 21.17 -12.79
CA HIS A 65 13.63 20.81 -14.19
C HIS A 65 12.80 21.69 -15.14
N PRO A 66 13.35 22.16 -16.28
CA PRO A 66 12.61 22.99 -17.23
C PRO A 66 11.31 22.36 -17.78
N LEU A 67 11.24 21.02 -17.88
CA LEU A 67 10.02 20.31 -18.31
C LEU A 67 8.88 20.34 -17.28
N TRP A 68 9.17 20.73 -16.04
CA TRP A 68 8.18 20.93 -14.97
C TRP A 68 8.06 22.40 -14.58
N ALA A 69 8.57 23.32 -15.41
CA ALA A 69 8.38 24.75 -15.20
C ALA A 69 6.88 25.08 -15.16
N GLY A 70 6.42 25.60 -14.02
CA GLY A 70 5.00 25.91 -13.80
C GLY A 70 4.10 24.72 -13.50
N ALA A 71 4.66 23.53 -13.28
CA ALA A 71 3.90 22.38 -12.81
C ALA A 71 3.35 22.62 -11.40
N THR A 72 2.12 22.18 -11.17
CA THR A 72 1.47 22.20 -9.86
C THR A 72 2.08 21.14 -8.93
N ASP A 73 1.92 21.30 -7.62
CA ASP A 73 2.34 20.29 -6.65
C ASP A 73 1.71 18.92 -6.94
N GLN A 74 0.46 18.91 -7.39
CA GLN A 74 -0.25 17.69 -7.78
C GLN A 74 0.42 16.98 -8.97
N GLU A 75 0.89 17.73 -9.98
CA GLU A 75 1.59 17.16 -11.13
C GLU A 75 2.98 16.61 -10.76
N VAL A 76 3.67 17.28 -9.81
CA VAL A 76 4.94 16.78 -9.26
C VAL A 76 4.70 15.51 -8.45
N ASP A 77 3.70 15.48 -7.58
CA ASP A 77 3.33 14.30 -6.80
C ASP A 77 2.97 13.14 -7.75
N CYS A 78 2.20 13.38 -8.81
CA CYS A 78 1.91 12.38 -9.84
C CYS A 78 3.17 11.86 -10.56
N ALA A 79 4.15 12.73 -10.84
CA ALA A 79 5.42 12.31 -11.42
C ALA A 79 6.24 11.45 -10.43
N MET A 80 6.24 11.80 -9.14
CA MET A 80 6.89 11.02 -8.08
C MET A 80 6.24 9.66 -7.88
N GLU A 81 4.91 9.56 -8.02
CA GLU A 81 4.20 8.28 -8.04
C GLU A 81 4.63 7.40 -9.23
N GLY A 82 4.77 8.00 -10.41
CA GLY A 82 5.28 7.31 -11.59
C GLY A 82 6.72 6.81 -11.41
N LEU A 83 7.56 7.62 -10.77
CA LEU A 83 8.93 7.28 -10.43
C LEU A 83 9.00 6.12 -9.44
N GLU A 84 8.24 6.17 -8.33
CA GLU A 84 8.16 5.08 -7.35
C GLU A 84 7.74 3.78 -8.05
N LYS A 85 6.68 3.85 -8.85
CA LYS A 85 6.18 2.69 -9.59
C LYS A 85 7.24 2.11 -10.52
N TYR A 86 7.99 2.96 -11.22
CA TYR A 86 9.06 2.51 -12.11
C TYR A 86 10.22 1.85 -11.33
N VAL A 87 10.73 2.52 -10.30
CA VAL A 87 11.86 2.05 -9.48
C VAL A 87 11.51 0.74 -8.78
N MET A 88 10.37 0.69 -8.09
CA MET A 88 9.95 -0.49 -7.35
C MET A 88 9.60 -1.67 -8.26
N THR A 89 9.12 -1.42 -9.48
CA THR A 89 8.96 -2.50 -10.47
C THR A 89 10.29 -3.15 -10.85
N LYS A 90 11.38 -2.37 -10.90
CA LYS A 90 12.73 -2.85 -11.23
C LYS A 90 13.44 -3.49 -10.04
N LEU A 91 13.17 -3.00 -8.83
CA LEU A 91 13.79 -3.50 -7.60
C LEU A 91 13.00 -4.62 -6.91
N PHE A 92 11.78 -4.93 -7.38
CA PHE A 92 10.85 -5.86 -6.73
C PHE A 92 11.48 -7.19 -6.31
N SER A 93 12.26 -7.86 -7.18
CA SER A 93 12.87 -9.15 -6.87
C SER A 93 13.93 -9.11 -5.78
N ARG A 94 14.41 -7.90 -5.42
CA ARG A 94 15.45 -7.67 -4.42
C ARG A 94 14.88 -7.07 -3.14
N THR A 95 13.78 -6.33 -3.22
CA THR A 95 13.16 -5.71 -2.04
C THR A 95 12.03 -6.55 -1.46
N PHE A 96 11.56 -7.57 -2.18
CA PHE A 96 10.37 -8.33 -1.83
C PHE A 96 10.66 -9.83 -1.66
N SER A 97 10.38 -10.39 -0.47
CA SER A 97 10.71 -11.78 -0.09
C SER A 97 12.13 -12.18 -0.53
N SER A 98 13.10 -11.30 -0.28
CA SER A 98 14.45 -11.38 -0.83
C SER A 98 15.37 -12.35 -0.11
N THR A 99 15.00 -12.75 1.10
CA THR A 99 15.78 -13.71 1.90
C THR A 99 15.07 -15.06 1.99
N PRO A 100 15.80 -16.19 2.05
CA PRO A 100 15.21 -17.50 2.33
C PRO A 100 14.38 -17.53 3.62
N GLU A 101 14.76 -16.72 4.62
CA GLU A 101 14.05 -16.54 5.87
C GLU A 101 12.67 -15.90 5.65
N ASP A 102 12.59 -14.84 4.84
CA ASP A 102 11.31 -14.21 4.47
C ASP A 102 10.40 -15.23 3.78
N VAL A 103 10.93 -15.99 2.81
CA VAL A 103 10.17 -17.01 2.07
C VAL A 103 9.65 -18.11 3.01
N LYS A 104 10.43 -18.47 4.04
CA LYS A 104 10.01 -19.46 5.04
C LYS A 104 8.90 -18.91 5.94
N ILE A 105 9.06 -17.70 6.48
CA ILE A 105 8.04 -17.03 7.31
C ILE A 105 6.74 -16.87 6.52
N ASP A 106 6.89 -16.51 5.25
CA ASP A 106 5.82 -16.39 4.27
C ASP A 106 5.03 -17.70 4.16
N LEU A 107 5.72 -18.81 3.90
CA LEU A 107 5.10 -20.13 3.78
C LEU A 107 4.40 -20.58 5.08
N GLU A 108 5.06 -20.44 6.22
CA GLU A 108 4.51 -20.82 7.53
C GLU A 108 3.25 -20.01 7.86
N THR A 109 3.25 -18.72 7.56
CA THR A 109 2.10 -17.83 7.75
C THR A 109 0.95 -18.22 6.83
N SER A 110 1.24 -18.53 5.55
CA SER A 110 0.23 -19.02 4.61
C SER A 110 -0.46 -20.28 5.11
N GLN A 111 0.32 -21.23 5.65
CA GLN A 111 -0.20 -22.49 6.16
C GLN A 111 -1.11 -22.27 7.37
N LYS A 112 -0.68 -21.44 8.33
CA LYS A 112 -1.49 -21.10 9.51
C LYS A 112 -2.83 -20.46 9.13
N ILE A 113 -2.81 -19.54 8.17
CA ILE A 113 -4.02 -18.87 7.69
C ILE A 113 -4.94 -19.86 6.98
N HIS A 114 -4.39 -20.73 6.14
CA HIS A 114 -5.19 -21.74 5.45
C HIS A 114 -5.90 -22.67 6.45
N LEU A 115 -5.21 -23.10 7.51
CA LEU A 115 -5.82 -23.89 8.58
C LEU A 115 -6.92 -23.09 9.29
N LEU A 116 -6.65 -21.84 9.65
CA LEU A 116 -7.62 -20.97 10.33
C LEU A 116 -8.88 -20.74 9.50
N GLN A 117 -8.74 -20.55 8.18
CA GLN A 117 -9.86 -20.36 7.26
C GLN A 117 -10.89 -21.49 7.30
N THR A 118 -10.45 -22.73 7.58
CA THR A 118 -11.33 -23.92 7.55
C THR A 118 -12.39 -23.92 8.64
N PHE A 119 -12.13 -23.28 9.79
CA PHE A 119 -13.04 -23.31 10.94
C PHE A 119 -13.39 -21.92 11.49
N LEU A 120 -12.74 -20.85 11.03
CA LEU A 120 -13.04 -19.49 11.48
C LEU A 120 -14.46 -19.08 11.10
N LYS A 121 -15.23 -18.66 12.10
CA LYS A 121 -16.56 -18.09 11.96
C LYS A 121 -16.60 -16.67 12.53
N PRO A 122 -17.52 -15.80 12.10
CA PRO A 122 -17.61 -14.42 12.60
C PRO A 122 -17.80 -14.34 14.12
N GLU A 123 -18.46 -15.33 14.73
CA GLU A 123 -18.67 -15.40 16.18
C GLU A 123 -17.37 -15.53 16.96
N HIS A 124 -16.32 -16.14 16.38
CA HIS A 124 -15.04 -16.32 17.07
C HIS A 124 -14.26 -15.00 17.22
N LEU A 125 -14.68 -13.95 16.50
CA LEU A 125 -14.10 -12.62 16.55
C LEU A 125 -15.10 -11.61 17.12
N ASP A 126 -16.18 -12.06 17.77
CA ASP A 126 -17.21 -11.19 18.35
C ASP A 126 -17.91 -10.28 17.32
N ILE A 127 -18.00 -10.71 16.05
CA ILE A 127 -18.67 -9.92 15.00
C ILE A 127 -20.19 -10.02 15.15
N PRO A 128 -20.90 -8.91 15.41
CA PRO A 128 -22.35 -8.90 15.58
C PRO A 128 -23.07 -9.22 14.26
N ALA A 129 -24.28 -9.81 14.36
CA ALA A 129 -25.06 -10.25 13.20
C ALA A 129 -25.35 -9.13 12.19
N VAL A 130 -25.50 -7.90 12.67
CA VAL A 130 -25.74 -6.68 11.89
C VAL A 130 -24.61 -6.41 10.88
N LEU A 131 -23.38 -6.80 11.23
CA LEU A 131 -22.19 -6.59 10.40
C LEU A 131 -21.90 -7.77 9.48
N ARG A 132 -22.72 -8.82 9.48
CA ARG A 132 -22.54 -10.03 8.67
C ARG A 132 -23.11 -9.88 7.27
N ASN A 133 -22.52 -8.96 6.52
CA ASN A 133 -22.88 -8.70 5.13
C ASN A 133 -21.87 -9.37 4.20
N GLU A 134 -22.19 -10.60 3.78
CA GLU A 134 -21.35 -11.42 2.89
C GLU A 134 -20.98 -10.68 1.59
N ALA A 135 -21.89 -9.89 1.02
CA ALA A 135 -21.61 -9.14 -0.21
C ALA A 135 -20.55 -8.05 0.01
N SER A 136 -20.63 -7.33 1.14
CA SER A 136 -19.66 -6.29 1.50
C SER A 136 -18.30 -6.88 1.86
N TRP A 137 -18.28 -8.01 2.56
CA TRP A 137 -17.04 -8.74 2.85
C TRP A 137 -16.38 -9.23 1.57
N LEU A 138 -17.13 -9.84 0.65
CA LEU A 138 -16.61 -10.27 -0.64
C LEU A 138 -16.02 -9.11 -1.46
N LEU A 139 -16.59 -7.91 -1.39
CA LEU A 139 -16.02 -6.72 -2.02
C LEU A 139 -14.68 -6.32 -1.37
N ALA A 140 -14.60 -6.33 -0.05
CA ALA A 140 -13.38 -6.02 0.69
C ALA A 140 -12.27 -7.06 0.43
N GLU A 141 -12.62 -8.34 0.38
CA GLU A 141 -11.72 -9.44 0.01
C GLU A 141 -11.15 -9.24 -1.40
N LYS A 142 -12.00 -8.89 -2.38
CA LYS A 142 -11.57 -8.61 -3.74
C LYS A 142 -10.60 -7.43 -3.85
N GLU A 143 -10.73 -6.41 -3.00
CA GLU A 143 -9.74 -5.33 -2.95
C GLU A 143 -8.39 -5.83 -2.43
N LEU A 144 -8.38 -6.65 -1.36
CA LEU A 144 -7.13 -7.23 -0.84
C LEU A 144 -6.47 -8.19 -1.83
N GLN A 145 -7.24 -9.00 -2.56
CA GLN A 145 -6.72 -9.95 -3.55
C GLN A 145 -5.91 -9.29 -4.67
N LYS A 146 -6.13 -8.00 -4.94
CA LYS A 146 -5.36 -7.24 -5.94
C LYS A 146 -3.95 -6.90 -5.49
N ILE A 147 -3.62 -7.00 -4.20
CA ILE A 147 -2.32 -6.56 -3.67
C ILE A 147 -1.10 -7.22 -4.35
N ASN A 148 -1.29 -8.45 -4.83
CA ASN A 148 -0.26 -9.23 -5.53
C ASN A 148 -0.11 -8.86 -7.00
N ALA A 149 -1.12 -8.20 -7.59
CA ALA A 149 -1.05 -7.70 -8.95
C ALA A 149 -0.13 -6.47 -9.06
N PHE A 150 0.13 -5.80 -7.93
CA PHE A 150 0.92 -4.57 -7.89
C PHE A 150 2.31 -4.80 -7.29
N LYS A 151 3.30 -4.10 -7.86
CA LYS A 151 4.69 -4.08 -7.39
C LYS A 151 5.03 -2.83 -6.60
N ALA A 152 4.35 -1.71 -6.88
CA ALA A 152 4.57 -0.44 -6.21
C ALA A 152 3.97 -0.46 -4.79
N PRO A 153 4.73 -0.04 -3.76
CA PRO A 153 4.26 0.18 -2.39
C PRO A 153 2.93 0.91 -2.30
N ARG A 154 2.80 2.04 -3.00
CA ARG A 154 1.59 2.84 -2.98
C ARG A 154 0.36 2.11 -3.50
N GLU A 155 0.49 1.37 -4.60
CA GLU A 155 -0.62 0.61 -5.17
C GLU A 155 -1.05 -0.53 -4.24
N LYS A 156 -0.09 -1.16 -3.55
CA LYS A 156 -0.37 -2.15 -2.52
C LYS A 156 -1.12 -1.55 -1.33
N LEU A 157 -0.69 -0.38 -0.85
CA LEU A 157 -1.38 0.35 0.22
C LEU A 157 -2.79 0.76 -0.19
N LEU A 158 -3.00 1.16 -1.45
CA LEU A 158 -4.32 1.53 -1.96
C LEU A 158 -5.31 0.36 -1.91
N CYS A 159 -4.86 -0.88 -2.17
CA CYS A 159 -5.70 -2.07 -2.00
C CYS A 159 -6.18 -2.22 -0.54
N VAL A 160 -5.29 -2.03 0.42
CA VAL A 160 -5.62 -2.08 1.86
C VAL A 160 -6.60 -0.96 2.21
N MET A 161 -6.32 0.28 1.78
CA MET A 161 -7.20 1.42 2.02
C MET A 161 -8.60 1.21 1.42
N ASN A 162 -8.70 0.66 0.21
CA ASN A 162 -9.98 0.39 -0.42
C ASN A 162 -10.75 -0.71 0.32
N CYS A 163 -10.07 -1.75 0.80
CA CYS A 163 -10.67 -2.74 1.71
C CYS A 163 -11.22 -2.08 2.97
N CYS A 164 -10.42 -1.25 3.65
CA CYS A 164 -10.87 -0.53 4.86
C CYS A 164 -12.06 0.40 4.58
N LYS A 165 -12.11 1.06 3.42
CA LYS A 165 -13.26 1.90 3.01
C LYS A 165 -14.53 1.08 2.85
N VAL A 166 -14.45 -0.12 2.25
CA VAL A 166 -15.60 -1.01 2.11
C VAL A 166 -16.12 -1.43 3.49
N ILE A 167 -15.22 -1.80 4.40
CA ILE A 167 -15.59 -2.17 5.78
C ILE A 167 -16.21 -0.98 6.52
N ASN A 168 -15.64 0.21 6.42
CA ASN A 168 -16.20 1.41 7.05
C ASN A 168 -17.58 1.75 6.51
N ASN A 169 -17.81 1.63 5.21
CA ASN A 169 -19.13 1.87 4.63
C ASN A 169 -20.16 0.85 5.13
N LEU A 170 -19.75 -0.41 5.33
CA LEU A 170 -20.60 -1.43 5.96
C LEU A 170 -20.98 -1.04 7.38
N LEU A 171 -20.00 -0.63 8.21
CA LEU A 171 -20.24 -0.16 9.58
C LEU A 171 -21.20 1.02 9.63
N LEU A 172 -20.97 2.02 8.77
CA LEU A 172 -21.83 3.20 8.67
C LEU A 172 -23.26 2.81 8.29
N ASN A 173 -23.45 1.95 7.29
CA ASN A 173 -24.78 1.49 6.89
C ASN A 173 -25.51 0.72 8.00
N ALA A 174 -24.79 -0.13 8.74
CA ALA A 174 -25.32 -0.85 9.89
C ALA A 174 -25.77 0.11 11.01
N SER A 175 -24.94 1.12 11.31
CA SER A 175 -25.23 2.16 12.32
C SER A 175 -26.43 3.07 11.97
N MET A 176 -26.78 3.17 10.69
CA MET A 176 -27.99 3.90 10.27
C MET A 176 -29.26 3.03 10.39
N SER A 177 -29.11 1.71 10.42
CA SER A 177 -30.23 0.76 10.47
C SER A 177 -30.65 0.39 11.89
N GLU A 178 -29.71 0.36 12.83
CA GLU A 178 -29.95 0.12 14.24
C GLU A 178 -29.47 1.35 15.04
N ASN A 179 -30.21 1.77 16.07
CA ASN A 179 -29.89 2.93 16.93
C ASN A 179 -28.59 2.75 17.78
N HIS A 180 -27.62 1.97 17.31
CA HIS A 180 -26.35 1.69 17.97
C HIS A 180 -25.20 2.33 17.19
N VAL A 181 -24.30 3.02 17.88
CA VAL A 181 -23.11 3.65 17.27
C VAL A 181 -22.08 2.56 16.98
N LEU A 182 -22.20 1.91 15.82
CA LEU A 182 -21.27 0.88 15.32
C LEU A 182 -20.18 1.52 14.46
N ALA A 183 -19.29 2.32 15.07
CA ALA A 183 -18.25 3.06 14.35
C ALA A 183 -16.91 3.08 15.10
N GLY A 184 -16.73 2.20 16.09
CA GLY A 184 -15.52 2.11 16.90
C GLY A 184 -14.44 1.21 16.28
N ALA A 185 -13.22 1.27 16.84
CA ALA A 185 -12.15 0.33 16.49
C ALA A 185 -12.55 -1.11 16.80
N ASP A 186 -13.36 -1.27 17.86
CA ASP A 186 -13.85 -2.55 18.37
C ASP A 186 -14.86 -3.21 17.41
N ASP A 187 -15.53 -2.43 16.56
CA ASP A 187 -16.43 -2.96 15.51
C ASP A 187 -15.65 -3.22 14.20
N PHE A 188 -14.66 -2.37 13.92
CA PHE A 188 -13.90 -2.40 12.66
C PHE A 188 -12.86 -3.53 12.63
N LEU A 189 -12.05 -3.65 13.69
CA LEU A 189 -10.90 -4.53 13.72
C LEU A 189 -11.30 -6.00 13.57
N PRO A 190 -12.34 -6.53 14.24
CA PRO A 190 -12.81 -7.89 14.02
C PRO A 190 -13.19 -8.18 12.58
N VAL A 191 -13.91 -7.26 11.93
CA VAL A 191 -14.35 -7.41 10.53
C VAL A 191 -13.14 -7.39 9.60
N LEU A 192 -12.16 -6.51 9.84
CA LEU A 192 -10.92 -6.47 9.07
C LEU A 192 -10.14 -7.77 9.20
N ILE A 193 -9.96 -8.29 10.42
CA ILE A 193 -9.26 -9.56 10.66
C ILE A 193 -9.97 -10.70 9.92
N TYR A 194 -11.30 -10.77 10.02
CA TYR A 194 -12.09 -11.79 9.33
C TYR A 194 -11.91 -11.73 7.81
N VAL A 195 -12.08 -10.55 7.21
CA VAL A 195 -11.92 -10.33 5.77
C VAL A 195 -10.49 -10.65 5.32
N MET A 196 -9.47 -10.23 6.06
CA MET A 196 -8.07 -10.51 5.70
C MET A 196 -7.78 -12.01 5.73
N ILE A 197 -8.32 -12.75 6.71
CA ILE A 197 -8.18 -14.20 6.77
C ILE A 197 -8.94 -14.85 5.61
N LYS A 198 -10.17 -14.40 5.29
CA LYS A 198 -11.00 -15.01 4.23
C LYS A 198 -10.56 -14.69 2.81
N ALA A 199 -9.94 -13.53 2.59
CA ALA A 199 -9.50 -13.07 1.26
C ALA A 199 -8.50 -14.00 0.55
N SER A 200 -7.99 -15.05 1.22
CA SER A 200 -7.08 -16.09 0.68
C SER A 200 -5.82 -15.57 -0.02
N SER A 201 -5.56 -14.27 0.13
CA SER A 201 -4.35 -13.64 -0.35
C SER A 201 -3.20 -14.13 0.52
N PRO A 202 -2.06 -14.52 -0.06
CA PRO A 202 -0.89 -14.86 0.71
C PRO A 202 -0.48 -13.67 1.60
N TRP A 203 -0.95 -13.64 2.84
CA TRP A 203 -0.52 -12.77 3.94
C TRP A 203 0.99 -12.77 4.17
N PRO A 204 1.74 -13.86 3.89
CA PRO A 204 3.14 -13.82 3.49
C PRO A 204 3.59 -12.50 2.86
N ILE A 205 2.88 -12.12 1.80
CA ILE A 205 3.21 -10.94 1.04
C ILE A 205 2.91 -9.67 1.85
N LEU A 206 1.93 -9.64 2.75
CA LEU A 206 1.69 -8.49 3.64
C LEU A 206 2.79 -8.31 4.70
N HIS A 207 3.32 -9.39 5.28
CA HIS A 207 4.40 -9.30 6.27
C HIS A 207 5.68 -8.73 5.64
N SER A 208 6.04 -9.15 4.44
CA SER A 208 7.15 -8.52 3.71
C SER A 208 6.72 -7.16 3.10
N CYS A 209 5.47 -7.00 2.65
CA CYS A 209 4.98 -5.80 1.94
C CYS A 209 4.81 -4.61 2.83
N ILE A 210 4.32 -4.74 4.06
CA ILE A 210 3.99 -3.56 4.87
C ILE A 210 5.28 -2.87 5.34
N PRO A 211 6.28 -3.58 5.90
CA PRO A 211 7.56 -2.98 6.25
C PRO A 211 8.30 -2.44 5.02
N THR A 212 8.34 -3.20 3.92
CA THR A 212 8.98 -2.73 2.69
C THR A 212 8.20 -1.56 2.07
N SER A 213 6.88 -1.61 2.02
CA SER A 213 6.08 -0.51 1.47
C SER A 213 6.21 0.75 2.30
N ASN A 214 6.29 0.66 3.63
CA ASN A 214 6.53 1.83 4.46
C ASN A 214 7.94 2.39 4.22
N SER A 215 8.98 1.54 4.26
CA SER A 215 10.37 1.96 4.06
C SER A 215 10.67 2.45 2.63
N PHE A 216 9.93 2.00 1.63
CA PHE A 216 10.17 2.28 0.20
C PHE A 216 9.07 3.14 -0.45
N SER A 217 8.04 3.55 0.28
CA SER A 217 7.02 4.48 -0.23
C SER A 217 7.54 5.90 -0.10
N TYR A 218 7.53 6.65 -1.20
CA TYR A 218 7.88 8.07 -1.22
C TYR A 218 7.01 8.90 -0.24
N ILE A 219 5.83 8.40 0.12
CA ILE A 219 4.81 9.19 0.83
C ILE A 219 4.95 9.14 2.36
N GLU A 220 5.97 8.46 2.92
CA GLU A 220 6.14 8.31 4.37
C GLU A 220 6.19 9.66 5.14
N GLY A 221 6.53 10.77 4.47
CA GLY A 221 6.48 12.13 5.02
C GLY A 221 5.18 12.94 4.79
N ARG A 222 4.42 12.70 3.71
CA ARG A 222 3.27 13.55 3.31
C ARG A 222 1.89 12.98 3.65
N GLN A 223 1.74 11.66 3.85
CA GLN A 223 0.44 11.09 4.24
C GLN A 223 0.00 11.43 5.68
N ASN A 224 0.88 12.01 6.49
CA ASN A 224 0.47 12.64 7.75
C ASN A 224 -0.50 13.82 7.55
N LEU A 225 -0.64 14.37 6.32
CA LEU A 225 -1.66 15.36 5.99
C LEU A 225 -2.96 14.74 5.46
N CYS A 226 -2.90 13.66 4.68
CA CYS A 226 -4.12 13.00 4.18
C CYS A 226 -4.83 12.15 5.25
N LEU A 227 -4.10 11.77 6.31
CA LEU A 227 -4.66 11.25 7.56
C LEU A 227 -5.25 12.34 8.48
N LYS A 228 -5.13 13.64 8.11
CA LYS A 228 -5.55 14.79 8.93
C LYS A 228 -6.71 15.61 8.36
N GLN A 229 -7.41 15.16 7.32
CA GLN A 229 -8.71 15.75 6.92
C GLN A 229 -9.84 14.71 7.01
N PRO A 230 -11.05 15.14 7.36
CA PRO A 230 -11.73 14.70 8.57
C PRO A 230 -12.56 13.44 8.31
N ILE A 231 -11.94 12.27 8.50
CA ILE A 231 -12.70 11.15 9.04
C ILE A 231 -12.61 11.35 10.55
N THR A 232 -13.65 11.93 11.13
CA THR A 232 -13.84 12.05 12.57
C THR A 232 -13.97 10.66 13.19
N SER A 233 -12.87 9.91 13.30
CA SER A 233 -12.77 8.81 14.24
C SER A 233 -11.29 8.59 14.64
N PRO A 234 -10.98 8.43 15.94
CA PRO A 234 -9.59 8.36 16.44
C PRO A 234 -8.80 7.09 16.04
N ILE A 235 -9.34 6.27 15.13
CA ILE A 235 -8.95 4.85 14.97
C ILE A 235 -7.73 4.70 14.05
N LEU A 236 -7.49 5.67 13.16
CA LEU A 236 -6.42 5.59 12.14
C LEU A 236 -5.11 6.28 12.55
N SER A 237 -5.00 6.85 13.76
CA SER A 237 -3.79 7.54 14.21
C SER A 237 -2.66 6.62 14.71
N GLN A 238 -2.83 5.29 14.70
CA GLN A 238 -1.75 4.37 15.07
C GLN A 238 -1.62 3.15 14.12
N PRO A 239 -1.04 3.33 12.91
CA PRO A 239 -0.64 2.18 12.10
C PRO A 239 0.62 1.48 12.65
N LYS A 240 1.32 2.05 13.63
CA LYS A 240 2.60 1.51 14.14
C LYS A 240 2.47 0.36 15.15
N HIS A 241 1.27 0.10 15.70
CA HIS A 241 1.09 -0.92 16.74
C HIS A 241 0.26 -2.14 16.34
N LEU A 242 -0.35 -2.16 15.15
CA LEU A 242 -1.25 -3.26 14.74
C LEU A 242 -0.53 -4.47 14.10
N PHE A 243 0.77 -4.38 13.82
CA PHE A 243 1.53 -5.45 13.14
C PHE A 243 2.76 -5.96 13.92
N LEU A 244 2.99 -5.48 15.14
CA LEU A 244 4.06 -5.96 16.01
C LEU A 244 3.54 -6.16 17.43
N SER A 245 2.96 -7.34 17.67
CA SER A 245 2.91 -8.01 18.98
C SER A 245 2.76 -9.51 18.74
#